data_AF-A0A146FQG2-F1
#
_entry.id   AF-A0A146FQG2-F1
#
_cell.length_a   1.000
_cell.length_b   1.000
_cell.length_c   1.000
_cell.angle_alpha   90.00
_cell.angle_beta   90.00
_cell.angle_gamma   90.00
#
_symmetry.space_group_name_H-M   'P 1'
#
loop_
_entity.id
_entity.type
_entity.pdbx_description
1 polymer ?
#
loop_
_entity_poly.entity_id
_entity_poly.type
_entity_poly.pdbx_seq_one_letter_code
_entity_poly.pdbx_strand_id
1 'polypeptide(L)'
;MAKSKNASQHHNSQKAHRNGISTNIQHSTYSSSGINTQQLQRNRLREIETLTIAFFFQLNSIKKPKTHRYPSLKGVDPKFRRNHRHALHGTAKALKERKEGKREIA
;
A
#
# COMPACT_ATOMS: atom_id res chain seq x y z
N MET A 1 -34.13 -31.91 -3.77
CA MET A 1 -32.90 -31.18 -3.43
C MET A 1 -33.21 -29.69 -3.42
N ALA A 2 -32.91 -28.98 -2.33
CA ALA A 2 -33.10 -27.53 -2.28
C ALA A 2 -31.99 -26.84 -3.09
N LYS A 3 -32.36 -25.88 -3.94
CA LYS A 3 -31.40 -25.10 -4.73
C LYS A 3 -30.79 -24.00 -3.86
N SER A 4 -29.47 -23.83 -3.90
CA SER A 4 -28.75 -22.77 -3.18
C SER A 4 -28.29 -21.66 -4.14
N LYS A 5 -27.84 -20.52 -3.59
CA LYS A 5 -27.21 -19.45 -4.39
C LYS A 5 -25.80 -19.88 -4.81
N ASN A 6 -25.50 -19.76 -6.10
CA ASN A 6 -24.23 -20.20 -6.67
C ASN A 6 -23.08 -19.19 -6.45
N ALA A 7 -23.33 -17.88 -6.52
CA ALA A 7 -22.34 -16.83 -6.28
C ALA A 7 -23.00 -15.51 -5.85
N SER A 8 -22.27 -14.67 -5.09
CA SER A 8 -22.73 -13.35 -4.66
C SER A 8 -21.57 -12.37 -4.50
N GLN A 9 -21.78 -11.12 -4.91
CA GLN A 9 -20.82 -10.01 -4.80
C GLN A 9 -21.24 -8.96 -3.76
N HIS A 10 -22.32 -9.22 -3.00
CA HIS A 10 -23.06 -8.23 -2.21
C HIS A 10 -22.21 -7.44 -1.17
N HIS A 11 -21.10 -7.99 -0.69
CA HIS A 11 -20.24 -7.33 0.30
C HIS A 11 -18.79 -7.09 -0.19
N ASN A 12 -18.51 -7.33 -1.47
CA ASN A 12 -17.12 -7.32 -1.95
C ASN A 12 -16.54 -5.91 -2.00
N SER A 13 -17.36 -4.90 -2.34
CA SER A 13 -16.97 -3.48 -2.27
C SER A 13 -16.69 -3.03 -0.83
N GLN A 14 -17.56 -3.38 0.15
CA GLN A 14 -17.35 -3.03 1.55
C GLN A 14 -16.07 -3.65 2.14
N LYS A 15 -15.72 -4.87 1.71
CA LYS A 15 -14.48 -5.54 2.11
C LYS A 15 -13.23 -4.90 1.48
N ALA A 16 -13.32 -4.49 0.22
CA ALA A 16 -12.25 -3.82 -0.51
C ALA A 16 -11.94 -2.40 0.00
N HIS A 17 -12.97 -1.70 0.49
CA HIS A 17 -12.94 -0.25 0.80
C HIS A 17 -13.14 0.08 2.29
N ARG A 18 -13.02 -0.89 3.21
CA ARG A 18 -13.45 -0.74 4.62
C ARG A 18 -12.83 0.43 5.42
N ASN A 19 -11.80 1.12 4.91
CA ASN A 19 -11.22 2.31 5.55
C ASN A 19 -11.21 3.52 4.61
N GLY A 20 -12.34 4.20 4.54
CA GLY A 20 -12.47 5.49 3.85
C GLY A 20 -13.67 6.32 4.29
N ILE A 21 -14.56 5.77 5.11
CA ILE A 21 -15.65 6.53 5.72
C ILE A 21 -15.14 7.04 7.06
N SER A 22 -14.89 8.35 7.12
CA SER A 22 -14.86 9.10 8.37
C SER A 22 -16.17 8.79 9.10
N THR A 23 -16.14 7.87 10.07
CA THR A 23 -17.23 7.79 11.04
C THR A 23 -17.08 9.04 11.89
N ASN A 24 -17.86 10.06 11.57
CA ASN A 24 -18.13 11.16 12.47
C ASN A 24 -18.85 10.54 13.67
N ILE A 25 -18.08 10.06 14.65
CA ILE A 25 -18.61 9.49 15.89
C ILE A 25 -19.23 10.68 16.61
N GLN A 26 -20.55 10.83 16.48
CA GLN A 26 -21.27 11.75 17.34
C GLN A 26 -21.14 11.22 18.78
N HIS A 27 -20.35 11.92 19.58
CA HIS A 27 -20.24 11.67 21.01
C HIS A 27 -21.56 12.06 21.67
N SER A 28 -22.43 11.09 21.91
CA SER A 28 -23.54 11.25 22.85
C SER A 28 -22.94 11.36 24.25
N THR A 29 -23.13 12.52 24.89
CA THR A 29 -22.80 12.75 26.30
C THR A 29 -23.75 11.94 27.17
N TYR A 30 -23.26 10.86 27.79
CA TYR A 30 -24.00 10.19 28.86
C TYR A 30 -23.79 10.95 30.17
N SER A 31 -24.90 11.32 30.81
CA SER A 31 -24.94 11.80 32.18
C SER A 31 -24.40 10.72 33.12
N SER A 32 -23.42 11.11 33.94
CA SER A 32 -22.71 10.22 34.85
C SER A 32 -23.62 9.81 36.01
N SER A 33 -23.97 8.52 36.10
CA SER A 33 -24.43 7.92 37.35
C SER A 33 -23.92 6.48 37.47
N GLY A 34 -23.07 6.25 38.48
CA GLY A 34 -22.71 4.92 38.98
C GLY A 34 -21.51 4.25 38.29
N ILE A 35 -20.32 4.38 38.89
CA ILE A 35 -19.13 3.65 38.46
C ILE A 35 -19.22 2.21 38.98
N ASN A 36 -19.48 1.24 38.10
CA ASN A 36 -19.46 -0.19 38.42
C ASN A 36 -18.12 -0.80 37.96
N THR A 37 -17.34 -1.35 38.90
CA THR A 37 -15.97 -1.86 38.67
C THR A 37 -15.88 -3.01 37.68
N GLN A 38 -17.00 -3.69 37.36
CA GLN A 38 -17.06 -4.71 36.31
C GLN A 38 -17.13 -4.13 34.88
N GLN A 39 -17.66 -2.91 34.71
CA GLN A 39 -17.74 -2.23 33.41
C GLN A 39 -16.37 -1.70 32.97
N LEU A 40 -15.51 -1.28 33.90
CA LEU A 40 -14.16 -0.81 33.61
C LEU A 40 -13.25 -1.93 33.07
N GLN A 41 -13.42 -3.17 33.56
CA GLN A 41 -12.69 -4.33 33.03
C GLN A 41 -13.19 -4.76 31.64
N ARG A 42 -14.51 -4.76 31.42
CA ARG A 42 -15.11 -5.00 30.08
C ARG A 42 -14.72 -3.94 29.06
N ASN A 43 -14.62 -2.67 29.46
CA ASN A 43 -14.21 -1.58 28.58
C ASN A 43 -12.73 -1.69 28.20
N ARG A 44 -11.82 -2.08 29.12
CA ARG A 44 -10.41 -2.33 28.77
C ARG A 44 -10.23 -3.48 27.77
N LEU A 45 -10.95 -4.60 27.94
CA LEU A 45 -10.87 -5.71 26.99
C LEU A 45 -11.45 -5.33 25.62
N ARG A 46 -12.54 -4.55 25.58
CA ARG A 46 -13.09 -4.02 24.32
C ARG A 46 -12.14 -3.01 23.65
N GLU A 47 -11.41 -2.20 24.39
CA GLU A 47 -10.42 -1.27 23.84
C GLU A 47 -9.20 -2.00 23.23
N ILE A 48 -8.72 -3.07 23.87
CA ILE A 48 -7.61 -3.86 23.31
C ILE A 48 -8.05 -4.62 22.05
N GLU A 49 -9.27 -5.17 22.02
CA GLU A 49 -9.83 -5.81 20.82
C GLU A 49 -10.10 -4.81 19.69
N THR A 50 -10.60 -3.61 19.97
CA THR A 50 -10.83 -2.60 18.92
C THR A 50 -9.52 -2.08 18.35
N LEU A 51 -8.47 -1.88 19.16
CA LEU A 51 -7.17 -1.42 18.70
C LEU A 51 -6.44 -2.46 17.84
N THR A 52 -6.48 -3.74 18.23
CA THR A 52 -5.88 -4.84 17.45
C THR A 52 -6.62 -5.08 16.13
N ILE A 53 -7.95 -5.03 16.16
CA ILE A 53 -8.79 -5.16 14.97
C ILE A 53 -8.60 -3.95 14.03
N ALA A 54 -8.53 -2.72 14.54
CA ALA A 54 -8.30 -1.51 13.76
C ALA A 54 -6.91 -1.49 13.08
N PHE A 55 -5.86 -1.92 13.79
CA PHE A 55 -4.52 -2.05 13.23
C PHE A 55 -4.46 -3.10 12.10
N PHE A 56 -5.19 -4.21 12.26
CA PHE A 56 -5.32 -5.24 11.23
C PHE A 56 -6.13 -4.77 10.01
N PHE A 57 -7.18 -3.96 10.19
CA PHE A 57 -7.99 -3.45 9.07
C PHE A 57 -7.27 -2.37 8.26
N GLN A 58 -6.41 -1.53 8.85
CA GLN A 58 -5.56 -0.51 8.16
C GLN A 58 -4.78 -1.09 6.96
N LEU A 59 -4.36 -2.36 7.06
CA LEU A 59 -3.51 -3.06 6.11
C LEU A 59 -4.26 -3.62 4.88
N ASN A 60 -5.60 -3.69 4.91
CA ASN A 60 -6.40 -4.47 3.97
C ASN A 60 -7.16 -3.66 2.89
N SER A 61 -6.94 -2.35 2.77
CA SER A 61 -7.56 -1.55 1.70
C SER A 61 -6.93 -1.81 0.33
N ILE A 62 -7.70 -1.74 -0.76
CA ILE A 62 -7.14 -1.66 -2.12
C ILE A 62 -6.21 -0.44 -2.20
N LYS A 63 -4.90 -0.70 -2.38
CA LYS A 63 -3.88 0.35 -2.48
C LYS A 63 -3.61 0.67 -3.94
N LYS A 64 -3.25 1.93 -4.22
CA LYS A 64 -2.69 2.32 -5.51
C LYS A 64 -1.34 1.62 -5.72
N PRO A 65 -0.97 1.27 -6.97
CA PRO A 65 0.34 0.70 -7.24
C PRO A 65 1.44 1.66 -6.80
N LYS A 66 2.56 1.12 -6.31
CA LYS A 66 3.71 1.93 -5.92
C LYS A 66 4.38 2.52 -7.16
N THR A 67 4.70 3.81 -7.11
CA THR A 67 5.52 4.46 -8.13
C THR A 67 6.99 4.26 -7.82
N HIS A 68 7.76 3.80 -8.82
CA HIS A 68 9.21 3.64 -8.70
C HIS A 68 9.90 4.68 -9.57
N ARG A 69 11.01 5.25 -9.08
CA ARG A 69 11.82 6.23 -9.84
C ARG A 69 12.33 5.65 -11.16
N TYR A 70 12.61 4.35 -11.19
CA TYR A 70 13.12 3.66 -12.37
C TYR A 70 12.19 2.50 -12.74
N PRO A 71 11.52 2.54 -13.91
CA PRO A 71 10.67 1.45 -14.37
C PRO A 71 11.49 0.30 -14.97
N SER A 72 10.89 -0.88 -15.10
CA SER A 72 11.52 -2.00 -15.79
C SER A 72 11.48 -1.79 -17.31
N LEU A 73 12.54 -2.19 -18.02
CA LEU A 73 12.57 -2.19 -19.49
C LEU A 73 12.11 -3.53 -20.10
N LYS A 74 11.48 -4.42 -19.33
CA LYS A 74 11.00 -5.73 -19.82
C LYS A 74 9.85 -5.50 -20.80
N GLY A 75 9.91 -6.13 -21.98
CA GLY A 75 8.92 -5.95 -23.05
C GLY A 75 9.18 -4.76 -23.99
N VAL A 76 10.22 -3.95 -23.74
CA VAL A 76 10.65 -2.90 -24.69
C VAL A 76 11.33 -3.54 -25.91
N ASP A 77 11.13 -2.93 -27.08
CA ASP A 77 11.68 -3.38 -28.37
C ASP A 77 13.15 -3.85 -28.25
N PRO A 78 13.46 -5.09 -28.66
CA PRO A 78 14.82 -5.61 -28.64
C PRO A 78 15.84 -4.75 -29.39
N LYS A 79 15.48 -4.06 -30.48
CA LYS A 79 16.41 -3.19 -31.20
C LYS A 79 16.76 -1.95 -30.37
N PHE A 80 15.76 -1.29 -29.80
CA PHE A 80 15.97 -0.20 -28.84
C PHE A 80 16.82 -0.65 -27.64
N ARG A 81 16.50 -1.79 -27.03
CA ARG A 81 17.25 -2.35 -25.89
C ARG A 81 18.72 -2.61 -26.22
N ARG A 82 19.03 -3.10 -27.43
CA ARG A 82 20.42 -3.31 -27.88
C ARG A 82 21.15 -1.99 -27.99
N ASN A 83 20.58 -1.02 -28.70
CA ASN A 83 21.19 0.30 -28.85
C ASN A 83 21.41 1.01 -27.50
N HIS A 84 20.40 0.98 -26.62
CA HIS A 84 20.50 1.56 -25.28
C HIS A 84 21.67 0.98 -24.47
N ARG A 85 21.90 -0.34 -24.54
CA ARG A 85 23.08 -0.97 -23.91
C ARG A 85 24.38 -0.44 -24.49
N HIS A 86 24.50 -0.38 -25.82
CA HIS A 86 25.71 0.12 -26.48
C HIS A 86 25.99 1.58 -26.11
N ALA A 87 24.96 2.42 -26.07
CA ALA A 87 25.09 3.82 -25.65
C ALA A 87 25.59 3.94 -24.20
N LEU A 88 24.99 3.21 -23.25
CA LEU A 88 25.43 3.21 -21.84
C LEU A 88 26.87 2.70 -21.67
N HIS A 89 27.25 1.64 -22.40
CA HIS A 89 28.62 1.15 -22.36
C HIS A 89 29.61 2.15 -22.97
N GLY A 90 29.22 2.83 -24.05
CA GLY A 90 30.02 3.86 -24.70
C GLY A 90 30.27 5.06 -23.77
N THR A 91 29.23 5.56 -23.09
CA THR A 91 29.37 6.67 -22.14
C THR A 91 30.23 6.27 -20.95
N ALA A 92 30.03 5.08 -20.38
CA ALA A 92 30.85 4.57 -19.28
C ALA A 92 32.34 4.46 -19.66
N LYS A 93 32.65 3.97 -20.86
CA LYS A 93 34.03 3.91 -21.39
C LYS A 93 34.63 5.31 -21.56
N ALA A 94 33.87 6.25 -22.12
CA ALA A 94 34.35 7.61 -22.33
C ALA A 94 34.64 8.35 -21.02
N LEU A 95 33.77 8.19 -20.02
CA LEU A 95 33.99 8.76 -18.69
C LEU A 95 35.24 8.17 -18.03
N LYS A 96 35.47 6.85 -18.18
CA LYS A 96 36.66 6.18 -17.66
C LYS A 96 37.94 6.71 -18.31
N GLU A 97 37.98 6.80 -19.63
CA GLU A 97 39.16 7.30 -20.36
C GLU A 97 39.46 8.77 -20.06
N ARG A 98 38.42 9.61 -19.89
CA ARG A 98 38.58 10.99 -19.42
C ARG A 98 39.20 11.03 -18.02
N LYS A 99 38.71 10.19 -17.10
CA LYS A 99 39.25 10.11 -15.73
C LYS A 99 40.71 9.65 -15.73
N GLU A 100 41.07 8.76 -16.65
CA GLU A 100 42.44 8.25 -16.82
C GLU A 100 43.35 9.22 -17.62
N GLY A 101 42.84 10.38 -18.06
CA GLY A 101 43.61 11.36 -18.83
C GLY A 101 43.97 10.92 -20.25
N LYS A 102 43.39 9.81 -20.74
CA LYS A 102 43.64 9.25 -22.08
C LYS A 102 42.79 9.89 -23.17
N ARG A 103 41.88 10.78 -22.78
CA ARG A 103 41.00 11.54 -23.68
C ARG A 103 41.11 13.02 -23.35
N GLU A 104 41.42 13.80 -24.37
CA GLU A 104 41.45 15.25 -24.33
C GLU A 104 40.08 15.80 -23.90
N ILE A 105 40.10 16.84 -23.06
CA ILE A 105 38.88 17.59 -22.73
C ILE A 105 38.60 18.48 -23.94
N ALA A 106 37.47 18.22 -24.61
CA ALA A 106 36.93 19.11 -25.65
C ALA A 106 36.34 20.37 -25.03
#